data_AF-A0A356QFF6-F1
#
_entry.id   AF-A0A356QFF6-F1
#
_cell.length_a   1.000
_cell.length_b   1.000
_cell.length_c   1.000
_cell.angle_alpha   90.00
_cell.angle_beta   90.00
_cell.angle_gamma   90.00
#
_symmetry.space_group_name_H-M   'P 1'
#
loop_
_entity.id
_entity.type
_entity.pdbx_description
1 polymer ?
#
loop_
_entity_poly.entity_id
_entity_poly.type
_entity_poly.pdbx_seq_one_letter_code
_entity_poly.pdbx_strand_id
1 'polypeptide(L)' 'MSSTDYSSDTLNGMTPDPVGARRVVVLISGSGSNLQALIDAQQHDRLGGEIVAVISNEPDAYGF' A
#
# COMPACT_ATOMS: atom_id res chain seq x y z
N MET A 1 29.05 47.88 12.22
CA MET A 1 29.15 46.42 11.94
C MET A 1 28.42 45.70 13.05
N SER A 2 27.19 45.27 12.81
CA SER A 2 26.51 44.31 13.69
C SER A 2 25.70 43.41 12.76
N SER A 3 26.35 42.33 12.35
CA SER A 3 25.76 41.25 11.59
C SER A 3 25.01 40.40 12.60
N THR A 4 23.71 40.60 12.73
CA THR A 4 22.87 39.67 13.48
C THR A 4 22.51 38.56 12.53
N ASP A 5 23.04 37.37 12.81
CA ASP A 5 22.78 36.13 12.09
C ASP A 5 21.27 35.86 12.04
N TYR A 6 20.69 35.99 10.86
CA TYR A 6 19.35 35.48 10.58
C TYR A 6 19.43 33.96 10.69
N SER A 7 19.04 33.43 11.84
CA SER A 7 18.80 31.99 12.01
C SER A 7 17.83 31.57 10.93
N SER A 8 18.35 30.78 10.00
CA SER A 8 17.62 30.11 8.94
C SER A 8 16.60 29.18 9.57
N ASP A 9 15.38 29.68 9.71
CA ASP A 9 14.17 28.91 9.98
C ASP A 9 13.85 28.05 8.75
N THR A 10 14.72 27.09 8.46
CA THR A 10 14.45 26.12 7.41
C THR A 10 13.47 25.11 7.98
N LEU A 11 12.22 25.23 7.53
CA LEU A 11 11.17 24.22 7.56
C LEU A 11 11.69 22.86 7.03
N ASN A 12 12.45 22.13 7.84
CA ASN A 12 12.92 20.77 7.53
C ASN A 12 12.08 19.70 8.26
N GLY A 13 10.92 20.08 8.81
CA GLY A 13 10.15 19.23 9.74
C GLY A 13 8.91 18.54 9.17
N MET A 14 8.71 18.47 7.85
CA MET A 14 7.55 17.79 7.26
C MET A 14 7.98 16.67 6.32
N THR A 15 8.86 15.77 6.77
CA THR A 15 8.91 14.44 6.14
C THR A 15 7.62 13.72 6.54
N PRO A 16 6.72 13.37 5.59
CA PRO A 16 5.58 12.54 5.94
C PRO A 16 6.10 11.25 6.55
N ASP A 17 5.49 10.81 7.65
CA ASP A 17 5.73 9.48 8.20
C ASP A 17 5.66 8.47 7.06
N PRO A 18 6.61 7.53 6.95
CA PRO A 18 6.53 6.49 5.94
C PRO A 18 5.19 5.79 6.12
N VAL A 19 4.27 6.03 5.17
CA VAL A 19 2.97 5.39 5.16
C VAL A 19 3.27 3.91 5.00
N GLY A 20 3.16 3.15 6.09
CA GLY A 20 3.43 1.72 6.10
C GLY A 20 2.64 1.00 5.00
N ALA A 21 3.06 -0.22 4.68
CA ALA A 21 2.43 -1.02 3.63
C ALA A 21 0.90 -1.01 3.80
N ARG A 22 0.19 -0.53 2.76
CA ARG A 22 -1.27 -0.41 2.81
C ARG A 22 -1.86 -1.81 2.90
N ARG A 23 -2.69 -2.05 3.90
CA ARG A 23 -3.36 -3.35 4.08
C ARG A 23 -4.58 -3.43 3.19
N VAL A 24 -4.60 -4.38 2.27
CA VAL A 24 -5.65 -4.59 1.27
C VAL A 24 -6.44 -5.84 1.63
N VAL A 25 -7.76 -5.75 1.62
CA VAL A 25 -8.68 -6.89 1.75
C VAL A 25 -9.41 -7.05 0.43
N VAL A 26 -9.42 -8.26 -0.13
CA VAL A 26 -10.03 -8.56 -1.43
C VAL A 26 -11.30 -9.38 -1.22
N LEU A 27 -12.40 -8.96 -1.83
CA LEU A 27 -13.68 -9.67 -1.82
C LEU A 27 -13.91 -10.28 -3.22
N ILE A 28 -14.15 -11.58 -3.31
CA ILE A 28 -14.34 -12.30 -4.58
C ILE A 28 -15.65 -13.11 -4.60
N SER A 29 -16.23 -13.27 -5.79
CA SER A 29 -17.49 -14.00 -5.98
C SER A 29 -17.47 -14.97 -7.16
N GLY A 30 -16.29 -15.46 -7.53
CA GLY A 30 -16.09 -16.35 -8.68
C GLY A 30 -14.62 -16.79 -8.75
N SER A 31 -14.14 -17.21 -9.93
CA SER A 31 -12.84 -17.89 -10.13
C SER A 31 -11.55 -17.18 -9.71
N GLY A 32 -11.62 -15.92 -9.23
CA GLY A 32 -10.46 -15.25 -8.68
C GLY A 32 -9.38 -14.82 -9.69
N SER A 33 -9.64 -14.74 -11.00
CA SER A 33 -8.64 -14.30 -11.99
C SER A 33 -8.06 -12.90 -11.70
N ASN A 34 -8.88 -11.97 -11.21
CA ASN A 34 -8.43 -10.66 -10.75
C ASN A 34 -7.58 -10.75 -9.47
N LEU A 35 -7.89 -11.68 -8.58
CA LEU A 35 -7.08 -11.93 -7.39
C LEU A 35 -5.69 -12.45 -7.79
N GLN A 36 -5.59 -13.34 -8.78
CA GLN A 36 -4.30 -13.78 -9.32
C GLN A 36 -3.48 -12.59 -9.84
N ALA A 37 -4.09 -11.69 -10.61
CA ALA A 37 -3.41 -10.48 -11.09
C ALA A 37 -2.97 -9.55 -9.95
N LEU A 38 -3.75 -9.45 -8.86
CA LEU A 38 -3.38 -8.66 -7.67
C LEU A 38 -2.24 -9.31 -6.87
N ILE A 39 -2.23 -10.63 -6.75
CA ILE A 39 -1.13 -11.39 -6.14
C ILE A 39 0.15 -11.19 -6.96
N ASP A 40 0.06 -11.32 -8.28
CA ASP A 40 1.21 -11.08 -9.17
C ASP A 40 1.70 -9.63 -9.04
N ALA A 41 0.79 -8.65 -8.99
CA ALA A 41 1.14 -7.25 -8.76
C ALA A 41 1.80 -7.01 -7.40
N GLN A 42 1.40 -7.73 -6.35
CA GLN A 42 2.05 -7.68 -5.04
C GLN A 42 3.47 -8.25 -5.11
N GLN A 43 3.66 -9.40 -5.77
CA GLN A 43 4.98 -10.03 -5.92
C GLN A 43 5.99 -9.15 -6.68
N HIS A 44 5.50 -8.28 -7.56
CA HIS A 44 6.33 -7.35 -8.34
C HIS A 44 6.41 -5.94 -7.71
N ASP A 45 5.99 -5.77 -6.46
CA ASP A 45 5.93 -4.46 -5.76
C ASP A 45 5.11 -3.38 -6.50
N ARG A 46 4.20 -3.79 -7.39
CA ARG A 46 3.34 -2.89 -8.18
C ARG A 46 2.02 -2.57 -7.50
N LEU A 47 1.60 -3.38 -6.53
CA LEU A 47 0.35 -3.17 -5.80
C LEU A 47 0.41 -1.96 -4.85
N GLY A 48 1.61 -1.62 -4.34
CA GLY A 48 1.79 -0.53 -3.37
C GLY A 48 1.11 -0.78 -2.02
N GLY A 49 0.89 -2.07 -1.69
CA GLY A 49 0.21 -2.56 -0.51
C GLY A 49 0.32 -4.09 -0.39
N GLU A 50 -0.13 -4.61 0.74
CA GLU A 50 -0.12 -6.03 1.09
C GLU A 50 -1.56 -6.53 1.20
N ILE A 51 -1.89 -7.59 0.47
CA ILE A 51 -3.14 -8.33 0.59
C ILE A 51 -3.07 -9.15 1.88
N VAL A 52 -3.87 -8.75 2.87
CA VAL A 52 -3.86 -9.38 4.20
C VAL A 52 -5.00 -10.37 4.39
N ALA A 53 -6.03 -10.32 3.55
CA ALA A 53 -7.14 -11.25 3.57
C ALA A 53 -7.87 -11.30 2.22
N VAL A 54 -8.41 -12.47 1.91
CA VAL A 54 -9.33 -12.69 0.80
C VAL A 54 -10.60 -13.31 1.37
N ILE A 55 -11.75 -12.73 1.05
CA ILE A 55 -13.07 -13.20 1.50
C ILE A 55 -13.88 -13.56 0.26
N SER A 56 -14.46 -14.76 0.23
CA SER A 56 -15.39 -15.16 -0.83
C SER A 56 -16.77 -15.47 -0.29
N ASN A 57 -17.79 -15.14 -1.08
CA ASN A 57 -19.15 -15.63 -0.87
C ASN A 57 -19.40 -17.00 -1.52
N GLU A 58 -18.45 -17.53 -2.30
CA GLU A 58 -18.54 -18.83 -2.96
C GLU A 58 -17.42 -19.75 -2.45
N PRO A 59 -17.73 -20.96 -1.95
CA PRO A 59 -16.72 -21.85 -1.36
C PRO A 59 -15.69 -22.35 -2.38
N ASP A 60 -16.05 -22.38 -3.67
CA ASP A 60 -15.23 -22.94 -4.76
C ASP A 60 -14.45 -21.86 -5.55
N ALA A 61 -14.41 -20.61 -5.06
CA ALA A 61 -13.83 -19.46 -5.75
C ALA A 61 -12.32 -19.56 -6.07
N TYR A 62 -11.62 -20.56 -5.51
CA TYR A 62 -10.17 -20.82 -5.70
C TYR A 62 -9.90 -22.23 -6.26
N GLY A 63 -10.91 -22.88 -6.84
CA GLY A 63 -10.91 -24.31 -7.17
C GLY A 63 -10.46 -24.71 -8.58
N PHE A 64 -9.80 -23.82 -9.34
CA PHE A 64 -9.30 -24.11 -10.69
C PHE A 64 -7.81 -23.84 -10.84
#